data_AF-A0A953JLZ6-F1
#
_entry.id   AF-A0A953JLZ6-F1
#
_cell.length_a   1.000
_cell.length_b   1.000
_cell.length_c   1.000
_cell.angle_alpha   90.00
_cell.angle_beta   90.00
_cell.angle_gamma   90.00
#
_symmetry.space_group_name_H-M   'P 1'
#
loop_
_entity.id
_entity.type
_entity.pdbx_description
1 polymer ?
#
loop_
_entity_poly.entity_id
_entity_poly.type
_entity_poly.pdbx_seq_one_letter_code
_entity_poly.pdbx_strand_id
1 'polypeptide(L)'
;MLTRRLTLFLPLLAAACASRRQPAEPPPGPISYTHLTRLPLNVATVEIAPEGPPPIGAGQETSPSPAEAVRIMGRDRLEAVGSTGRAVFTVTTASLLRDRARLTCLLGCRLEILSPQGARLGF
;
A
#
# COMPACT_ATOMS: atom_id res chain seq x y z
N MET A 1 3.18 -53.68 22.39
CA MET A 1 2.34 -52.62 23.01
C MET A 1 2.96 -51.22 22.76
N LEU A 2 3.09 -50.80 21.50
CA LEU A 2 3.76 -49.53 21.14
C LEU A 2 2.96 -48.73 20.07
N THR A 3 1.64 -48.90 20.03
CA THR A 3 0.81 -48.37 18.93
C THR A 3 -0.27 -47.39 19.40
N ARG A 4 -0.54 -47.33 20.71
CA ARG A 4 -1.61 -46.49 21.30
C ARG A 4 -1.12 -45.13 21.82
N ARG A 5 0.19 -44.95 22.01
CA ARG A 5 0.76 -43.69 22.53
C ARG A 5 1.07 -42.66 21.43
N LEU A 6 1.19 -43.10 20.17
CA LEU A 6 1.51 -42.21 19.05
C LEU A 6 0.30 -41.42 18.53
N THR A 7 -0.91 -41.93 18.75
CA THR A 7 -2.15 -41.35 18.21
C THR A 7 -2.60 -40.08 18.95
N LEU A 8 -2.09 -39.84 20.15
CA LEU A 8 -2.47 -38.69 20.99
C LEU A 8 -1.71 -37.39 20.66
N PHE A 9 -0.63 -37.45 19.89
CA PHE A 9 0.17 -36.26 19.53
C PHE A 9 -0.18 -35.66 18.16
N LEU A 10 -1.03 -36.33 17.37
CA LEU A 10 -1.46 -35.86 16.05
C LEU A 10 -2.22 -34.51 16.06
N PRO A 11 -3.08 -34.16 17.04
CA PRO A 11 -3.81 -32.88 16.98
C PRO A 11 -2.92 -31.66 17.29
N LEU A 12 -1.80 -31.82 18.00
CA LEU A 12 -0.88 -30.69 18.26
C LEU A 12 -0.10 -30.26 17.01
N LEU A 13 0.21 -31.19 16.10
CA LEU A 13 0.91 -30.88 14.85
C LEU A 13 0.00 -30.15 13.84
N ALA A 14 -1.32 -30.40 13.88
CA ALA A 14 -2.29 -29.72 13.02
C ALA A 14 -2.54 -28.25 13.41
N ALA A 15 -2.33 -27.89 14.68
CA ALA A 15 -2.53 -26.52 15.16
C ALA A 15 -1.41 -25.55 14.69
N ALA A 16 -0.21 -26.05 14.36
CA ALA A 16 0.92 -25.23 13.93
C ALA A 16 0.77 -24.70 12.49
N CYS A 17 0.04 -25.41 11.62
CA CYS A 17 -0.20 -24.97 10.24
C CYS A 17 -1.32 -23.92 10.13
N ALA A 18 -2.07 -23.68 11.21
CA ALA A 18 -3.18 -22.74 11.23
C ALA A 18 -2.79 -21.34 11.76
N SER A 19 -1.50 -21.03 11.89
CA SER A 19 -1.04 -19.66 12.10
C SER A 19 -1.34 -18.84 10.85
N ARG A 20 -2.58 -18.35 10.75
CA ARG A 20 -2.91 -17.19 9.92
C ARG A 20 -1.96 -16.10 10.37
N ARG A 21 -1.01 -15.75 9.50
CA ARG A 21 -0.13 -14.62 9.68
C ARG A 21 -1.04 -13.39 9.77
N GLN A 22 -1.28 -12.91 10.99
CA GLN A 22 -2.07 -11.70 11.19
C GLN A 22 -1.35 -10.58 10.45
N PRO A 23 -2.01 -9.82 9.57
CA PRO A 23 -1.40 -8.65 8.95
C PRO A 23 -0.80 -7.78 10.04
N ALA A 24 0.41 -7.27 9.82
CA ALA A 24 1.01 -6.31 10.74
C ALA A 24 0.01 -5.18 10.97
N GLU A 25 -0.33 -4.92 12.23
CA GLU A 25 -1.20 -3.79 12.54
C GLU A 25 -0.47 -2.49 12.18
N PRO A 26 -1.17 -1.53 11.56
CA PRO A 26 -0.58 -0.24 11.29
C PRO A 26 -0.19 0.42 12.62
N PRO A 27 0.95 1.13 12.68
CA PRO A 27 1.38 1.80 13.90
C PRO A 27 0.35 2.86 14.31
N PRO A 28 0.21 3.14 15.62
CA PRO A 28 -0.65 4.21 16.09
C PRO A 28 -0.12 5.57 15.61
N GLY A 29 -1.02 6.51 15.30
CA GLY A 29 -0.67 7.87 14.92
C GLY A 29 -1.30 8.31 13.58
N PRO A 30 -0.79 9.40 12.97
CA PRO A 30 -1.17 9.79 11.62
C PRO A 30 -0.93 8.65 10.62
N ILE A 31 -1.69 8.63 9.54
CA ILE A 31 -1.52 7.58 8.52
C ILE A 31 -0.08 7.56 8.00
N SER A 32 0.51 6.37 7.98
CA SER A 32 1.83 6.11 7.39
C SER A 32 1.90 4.66 6.91
N TYR A 33 2.72 4.45 5.88
CA TYR A 33 2.97 3.17 5.26
C TYR A 33 4.43 2.72 5.44
N THR A 34 5.18 3.37 6.33
CA THR A 34 6.59 3.03 6.65
C THR A 34 6.77 1.64 7.26
N HIS A 35 5.70 1.06 7.82
CA HIS A 35 5.65 -0.32 8.28
C HIS A 35 5.57 -1.36 7.14
N LEU A 36 5.37 -0.92 5.90
CA LEU A 36 5.37 -1.76 4.71
C LEU A 36 6.74 -1.72 4.03
N THR A 37 7.08 -2.79 3.29
CA THR A 37 8.31 -2.86 2.50
C THR A 37 8.36 -1.71 1.48
N ARG A 38 9.50 -1.02 1.45
CA ARG A 38 9.85 -0.05 0.40
C ARG A 38 10.02 -0.74 -0.95
N LEU A 39 9.78 0.00 -2.01
CA LEU A 39 9.77 -0.43 -3.40
C LEU A 39 10.88 0.35 -4.12
N PRO A 40 12.08 -0.25 -4.25
CA PRO A 40 13.18 0.42 -4.94
C PRO A 40 12.90 0.48 -6.45
N LEU A 41 13.10 1.65 -7.03
CA LEU A 41 12.94 1.94 -8.46
C LEU A 41 14.31 2.32 -9.04
N ASN A 42 14.68 1.72 -10.17
CA ASN A 42 15.91 2.07 -10.90
C ASN A 42 15.72 3.37 -11.70
N VAL A 43 15.51 4.46 -10.98
CA VAL A 43 15.38 5.83 -11.50
C VAL A 43 16.19 6.79 -10.63
N ALA A 44 16.56 7.95 -11.15
CA ALA A 44 17.28 8.97 -10.39
C ALA A 44 16.39 9.67 -9.35
N THR A 45 15.12 9.88 -9.68
CA THR A 45 14.17 10.61 -8.82
C THR A 45 12.78 9.98 -8.85
N VAL A 46 12.04 10.15 -7.74
CA VAL A 46 10.60 9.89 -7.66
C VAL A 46 9.89 11.20 -7.42
N GLU A 47 8.92 11.52 -8.27
CA GLU A 47 8.05 12.69 -8.17
C GLU A 47 6.64 12.23 -7.80
N ILE A 48 6.08 12.81 -6.73
CA ILE A 48 4.69 12.58 -6.34
C ILE A 48 3.87 13.75 -6.85
N ALA A 49 2.96 13.51 -7.80
CA ALA A 49 2.15 14.56 -8.39
C ALA A 49 1.27 15.24 -7.30
N PRO A 50 1.32 16.58 -7.19
CA PRO A 50 0.57 17.30 -6.17
C PRO A 50 -0.94 17.32 -6.48
N GLU A 51 -1.28 17.31 -7.77
CA GLU A 51 -2.66 17.28 -8.24
C GLU A 51 -3.27 15.88 -8.06
N GLY A 52 -4.59 15.81 -8.16
CA GLY A 52 -5.34 14.57 -8.04
C GLY A 52 -6.84 14.84 -8.12
N PRO A 53 -7.65 13.79 -8.15
CA PRO A 53 -9.10 13.93 -8.13
C PRO A 53 -9.54 14.69 -6.86
N PRO A 54 -10.55 15.57 -6.96
CA PRO A 54 -11.10 16.22 -5.78
C PRO A 54 -11.70 15.17 -4.84
N PRO A 55 -11.72 15.42 -3.51
CA PRO A 55 -12.34 14.51 -2.57
C PRO A 55 -13.84 14.37 -2.87
N ILE A 56 -14.34 13.13 -2.85
CA ILE A 56 -15.75 12.80 -3.09
C ILE A 56 -16.35 12.16 -1.84
N GLY A 57 -17.61 12.51 -1.54
CA GLY A 57 -18.37 11.91 -0.45
C GLY A 57 -17.80 12.26 0.92
N ALA A 58 -17.70 11.25 1.80
CA ALA A 58 -17.15 11.39 3.14
C ALA A 58 -15.65 11.74 3.14
N GLY A 59 -14.96 11.59 2.00
CA GLY A 59 -13.54 11.97 1.87
C GLY A 59 -13.27 13.47 2.02
N GLN A 60 -14.31 14.31 1.94
CA GLN A 60 -14.21 15.75 2.19
C GLN A 60 -14.02 16.08 3.68
N GLU A 61 -14.46 15.19 4.57
CA GLU A 61 -14.43 15.37 6.02
C GLU A 61 -13.20 14.73 6.68
N THR A 62 -12.43 13.95 5.93
CA THR A 62 -11.28 13.21 6.45
C THR A 62 -9.99 14.01 6.34
N SER A 63 -9.15 13.92 7.39
CA SER A 63 -7.78 14.42 7.38
C SER A 63 -6.81 13.30 7.76
N PRO A 64 -5.84 12.94 6.89
CA PRO A 64 -5.67 13.45 5.52
C PRO A 64 -6.81 13.00 4.59
N SER A 65 -6.97 13.70 3.46
CA SER A 65 -7.95 13.30 2.44
C SER A 65 -7.56 11.95 1.81
N PRO A 66 -8.50 11.22 1.16
CA PRO A 66 -8.17 9.94 0.53
C PRO A 66 -7.07 10.05 -0.53
N ALA A 67 -7.03 11.15 -1.30
CA ALA A 67 -5.96 11.38 -2.26
C ALA A 67 -4.62 11.59 -1.55
N GLU A 68 -4.61 12.34 -0.43
CA GLU A 68 -3.39 12.57 0.32
C GLU A 68 -2.88 11.32 1.03
N ALA A 69 -3.77 10.47 1.53
CA ALA A 69 -3.42 9.15 2.04
C ALA A 69 -2.66 8.30 0.98
N VAL A 70 -3.08 8.35 -0.29
CA VAL A 70 -2.39 7.67 -1.40
C VAL A 70 -1.05 8.33 -1.71
N ARG A 71 -0.92 9.66 -1.60
CA ARG A 71 0.37 10.36 -1.76
C ARG A 71 1.35 10.00 -0.65
N ILE A 72 0.89 9.92 0.60
CA ILE A 72 1.70 9.45 1.74
C ILE A 72 2.21 8.04 1.47
N MET A 73 1.38 7.14 0.95
CA MET A 73 1.83 5.80 0.52
C MET A 73 2.94 5.87 -0.52
N GLY A 74 2.82 6.72 -1.53
CA GLY A 74 3.87 6.92 -2.54
C GLY A 74 5.19 7.40 -1.91
N ARG A 75 5.13 8.40 -1.03
CA ARG A 75 6.31 8.96 -0.33
C ARG A 75 6.98 7.95 0.61
N ASP A 76 6.18 7.19 1.35
CA ASP A 76 6.69 6.26 2.37
C ASP A 76 7.31 5.01 1.75
N ARG A 77 6.83 4.61 0.56
CA ARG A 77 7.17 3.31 -0.04
C ARG A 77 8.06 3.41 -1.25
N LEU A 78 7.96 4.42 -2.11
CA LEU A 78 8.76 4.49 -3.34
C LEU A 78 10.14 5.06 -3.03
N GLU A 79 11.18 4.40 -3.55
CA GLU A 79 12.57 4.80 -3.30
C GLU A 79 13.35 4.80 -4.62
N ALA A 80 13.94 5.93 -4.98
CA ALA A 80 14.86 6.02 -6.12
C ALA A 80 16.23 5.44 -5.73
N VAL A 81 16.67 4.41 -6.44
CA VAL A 81 17.99 3.78 -6.24
C VAL A 81 18.86 3.82 -7.51
N GLY A 82 18.33 4.33 -8.61
CA GLY A 82 19.03 4.43 -9.88
C GLY A 82 19.76 5.77 -10.07
N SER A 83 20.35 5.95 -11.25
CA SER A 83 21.12 7.16 -11.59
C SER A 83 20.53 7.99 -12.72
N THR A 84 19.55 7.46 -13.46
CA THR A 84 18.97 8.12 -14.65
C THR A 84 17.46 8.03 -14.68
N GLY A 85 16.81 8.98 -15.37
CA GLY A 85 15.35 8.98 -15.54
C GLY A 85 14.61 9.33 -14.25
N ARG A 86 13.28 9.32 -14.32
CA ARG A 86 12.42 9.63 -13.16
C ARG A 86 11.16 8.78 -13.15
N ALA A 87 10.62 8.57 -11.96
CA ALA A 87 9.30 8.00 -11.76
C ALA A 87 8.29 9.09 -11.39
N VAL A 88 7.11 9.09 -12.00
CA VAL A 88 6.01 10.01 -11.65
C VAL A 88 4.86 9.18 -11.09
N PHE A 89 4.48 9.47 -9.84
CA PHE A 89 3.38 8.82 -9.14
C PHE A 89 2.17 9.77 -9.05
N THR A 90 1.08 9.38 -9.68
CA THR A 90 -0.13 10.20 -9.82
C THR A 90 -1.32 9.49 -9.21
N VAL A 91 -2.10 10.19 -8.37
CA VAL A 91 -3.38 9.69 -7.87
C VAL A 91 -4.43 9.85 -8.97
N THR A 92 -5.01 8.74 -9.43
CA THR A 92 -6.00 8.73 -10.53
C THR A 92 -7.42 8.66 -10.01
N THR A 93 -7.65 8.06 -8.85
CA THR A 93 -8.98 8.00 -8.22
C THR A 93 -8.85 8.00 -6.71
N ALA A 94 -9.69 8.76 -6.04
CA ALA A 94 -9.74 8.79 -4.59
C ALA A 94 -11.15 9.16 -4.13
N SER A 95 -11.95 8.16 -3.76
CA SER A 95 -13.30 8.36 -3.24
C SER A 95 -13.51 7.60 -1.95
N LEU A 96 -14.32 8.19 -1.07
CA LEU A 96 -14.75 7.57 0.16
C LEU A 96 -16.25 7.83 0.31
N LEU A 97 -17.04 6.78 0.16
CA LEU A 97 -18.49 6.83 0.26
C LEU A 97 -18.91 6.24 1.60
N ARG A 98 -19.86 6.89 2.27
CA ARG A 98 -20.48 6.41 3.50
C ARG A 98 -21.92 6.04 3.21
N ASP A 99 -22.29 4.80 3.51
CA ASP A 99 -23.68 4.33 3.49
C ASP A 99 -24.00 3.68 4.84
N ARG A 100 -24.90 4.30 5.61
CA ARG A 100 -25.25 3.91 6.99
C ARG A 100 -23.99 3.67 7.85
N ALA A 101 -23.69 2.40 8.15
CA ALA A 101 -22.55 1.97 8.96
C ALA A 101 -21.37 1.44 8.14
N ARG A 102 -21.39 1.61 6.81
CA ARG A 102 -20.34 1.12 5.90
C ARG A 102 -19.57 2.28 5.28
N LEU A 103 -18.26 2.13 5.21
CA LEU A 103 -17.39 2.93 4.37
C LEU A 103 -16.93 2.11 3.17
N THR A 104 -17.11 2.66 1.97
CA THR A 104 -16.59 2.11 0.73
C THR A 104 -15.53 3.06 0.21
N CYS A 105 -14.31 2.56 0.06
CA CYS A 105 -13.18 3.34 -0.41
C CYS A 105 -12.75 2.83 -1.79
N LEU A 106 -12.57 3.74 -2.74
CA LEU A 106 -12.00 3.43 -4.05
C LEU A 106 -10.80 4.34 -4.27
N LEU A 107 -9.62 3.70 -4.32
CA LEU A 107 -8.33 4.36 -4.47
C LEU A 107 -7.66 3.82 -5.72
N GLY A 108 -7.04 4.72 -6.48
CA GLY A 108 -6.30 4.40 -7.69
C GLY A 108 -5.11 5.33 -7.83
N CYS A 109 -3.98 4.77 -8.24
CA CYS A 109 -2.78 5.52 -8.59
C CYS A 109 -2.14 4.92 -9.84
N ARG A 110 -1.33 5.72 -10.52
CA ARG A 110 -0.51 5.33 -11.65
C ARG A 110 0.93 5.69 -11.34
N LEU A 111 1.85 4.77 -11.63
CA LEU A 111 3.28 5.03 -11.70
C LEU A 111 3.66 5.07 -13.18
N GLU A 112 4.52 6.02 -13.55
CA GLU A 112 5.11 6.07 -14.89
C GLU A 112 6.61 6.24 -14.76
N ILE A 113 7.37 5.42 -15.48
CA ILE A 113 8.83 5.53 -15.56
C ILE A 113 9.19 6.27 -16.84
N LEU A 114 9.93 7.36 -16.71
CA LEU A 114 10.31 8.25 -17.81
C LEU A 114 11.83 8.25 -17.99
N SER A 115 12.28 8.22 -19.24
CA SER A 115 13.68 8.44 -19.59
C SER A 115 14.09 9.89 -19.27
N PRO A 116 15.41 10.19 -19.24
CA PRO A 116 15.89 11.58 -19.10
C PRO A 116 15.32 12.53 -20.17
N GLN A 117 14.97 12.01 -21.35
CA GLN A 117 14.40 12.75 -22.46
C GLN A 117 12.86 12.83 -22.40
N GLY A 118 12.23 12.29 -21.35
CA GLY A 118 10.78 12.30 -21.15
C GLY A 118 10.03 11.16 -21.87
N ALA A 119 10.72 10.22 -22.50
CA ALA A 119 10.06 9.07 -23.13
C ALA A 119 9.56 8.09 -22.06
N ARG A 120 8.33 7.59 -22.19
CA ARG A 120 7.78 6.61 -21.26
C ARG A 120 8.41 5.24 -21.46
N LEU A 121 9.07 4.73 -20.44
CA LEU A 121 9.76 3.44 -20.41
C LEU A 121 8.93 2.33 -19.76
N GLY A 122 7.98 2.67 -18.88
CA GLY A 122 7.19 1.68 -18.15
C GLY A 122 6.10 2.26 -17.25
N PHE A 123 5.44 1.37 -16.52
CA PHE A 123 4.46 1.64 -15.46
C PHE A 123 4.72 0.75 -14.24
#